data_AF-A0A495B3M7-F1
#
_entry.id   AF-A0A495B3M7-F1
#
_cell.length_a   1.000
_cell.length_b   1.000
_cell.length_c   1.000
_cell.angle_alpha   90.00
_cell.angle_beta   90.00
_cell.angle_gamma   90.00
#
_symmetry.space_group_name_H-M   'P 1'
#
loop_
_entity.id
_entity.type
_entity.pdbx_description
1 polymer ?
#
loop_
_entity_poly.entity_id
_entity_poly.type
_entity_poly.pdbx_seq_one_letter_code
_entity_poly.pdbx_strand_id
1 'polypeptide(L)'
;MAGRLLVGAVAAACGGALVLFLLLSQERLPVAESVFPPDRNGDLLRDDVGELIAARFAGNAAAFAASSQLARAWQRAVRQTDPARLGPEVTQVRYAMSCVLSEQTLGKARVDAQTMLHFLDLLHARMFDTLARRQLWQQYERSASRIPHGETPLNPCRFDVSAMVG
;
A
#
# COMPACT_ATOMS: atom_id res chain seq x y z
N MET A 1 76.75 3.33 2.29
CA MET A 1 75.72 2.33 2.61
C MET A 1 74.40 3.07 2.80
N ALA A 2 73.45 2.75 1.93
CA ALA A 2 72.13 3.38 1.86
C ALA A 2 71.17 2.75 2.87
N GLY A 3 70.29 3.57 3.46
CA GLY A 3 69.24 3.12 4.38
C GLY A 3 68.12 4.14 4.46
N ARG A 4 67.34 4.24 3.39
CA ARG A 4 66.00 4.85 3.37
C ARG A 4 65.03 3.89 4.04
N LEU A 5 64.19 4.36 4.96
CA LEU A 5 62.86 3.80 5.24
C LEU A 5 62.08 4.78 6.12
N LEU A 6 61.28 5.64 5.50
CA LEU A 6 60.06 6.18 6.13
C LEU A 6 59.00 6.25 5.03
N VAL A 7 58.24 5.15 4.93
CA VAL A 7 56.95 5.10 4.23
C VAL A 7 55.96 5.77 5.17
N GLY A 8 55.44 6.92 4.75
CA GLY A 8 54.44 7.68 5.51
C GLY A 8 53.39 8.26 4.57
N ALA A 9 52.13 8.01 4.93
CA ALA A 9 50.92 8.67 4.46
C ALA A 9 50.33 8.25 3.10
N VAL A 10 49.55 7.17 3.10
CA VAL A 10 48.31 7.10 2.31
C VAL A 10 47.21 6.53 3.21
N ALA A 11 46.53 7.40 3.97
CA ALA A 11 45.33 7.03 4.72
C ALA A 11 44.46 8.26 5.00
N ALA A 12 43.91 8.88 3.96
CA ALA A 12 42.89 9.93 4.11
C ALA A 12 42.11 10.15 2.81
N ALA A 13 41.42 9.14 2.28
CA ALA A 13 40.52 9.34 1.13
C ALA A 13 39.26 8.47 1.11
N CYS A 14 39.10 7.49 2.00
CA CYS A 14 37.95 6.58 1.95
C CYS A 14 36.74 7.01 2.80
N GLY A 15 36.90 7.96 3.74
CA GLY A 15 35.81 8.41 4.62
C GLY A 15 34.85 9.41 3.97
N GLY A 16 35.36 10.31 3.11
CA GLY A 16 34.56 11.36 2.49
C GLY A 16 33.56 10.84 1.45
N ALA A 17 33.96 9.85 0.66
CA ALA A 17 33.09 9.24 -0.36
C ALA A 17 31.93 8.46 0.26
N LEU A 18 32.15 7.75 1.38
CA LEU A 18 31.11 6.99 2.05
C LEU A 18 30.05 7.90 2.71
N VAL A 19 30.49 9.01 3.30
CA VAL A 19 29.59 10.02 3.91
C VAL A 19 28.83 10.79 2.84
N LEU A 20 29.45 11.14 1.71
CA LEU A 20 28.72 11.74 0.58
C LEU A 20 27.70 10.77 -0.01
N PHE A 21 28.04 9.48 -0.14
CA PHE A 21 27.11 8.47 -0.64
C PHE A 21 25.94 8.26 0.32
N LEU A 22 26.17 8.25 1.64
CA LEU A 22 25.13 8.18 2.67
C LEU A 22 24.25 9.44 2.72
N LEU A 23 24.81 10.61 2.42
CA LEU A 23 24.05 11.86 2.31
C LEU A 23 23.25 11.96 1.00
N LEU A 24 23.74 11.36 -0.09
CA LEU A 24 23.08 11.30 -1.40
C LEU A 24 22.04 10.18 -1.52
N SER A 25 22.13 9.13 -0.69
CA SER A 25 21.17 8.00 -0.65
C SER A 25 19.99 8.23 0.30
N GLN A 26 19.81 9.46 0.78
CA GLN A 26 18.51 9.94 1.25
C GLN A 26 17.60 10.08 0.02
N GLU A 27 17.15 8.95 -0.56
CA GLU A 27 16.01 8.94 -1.47
C GLU A 27 14.87 9.63 -0.74
N ARG A 28 14.65 10.90 -1.08
CA ARG A 28 13.48 11.64 -0.60
C ARG A 28 12.29 10.81 -1.02
N LEU A 29 11.60 10.25 -0.03
CA LEU A 29 10.36 9.52 -0.26
C LEU A 29 9.48 10.38 -1.15
N PRO A 30 8.90 9.79 -2.20
CA PRO A 30 8.08 10.56 -3.11
C PRO A 30 6.93 11.16 -2.30
N VAL A 31 6.61 12.43 -2.55
CA VAL A 31 5.51 13.11 -1.84
C VAL A 31 4.23 12.36 -2.20
N ALA A 32 3.60 11.69 -1.24
CA ALA A 32 2.46 10.81 -1.52
C ALA A 32 1.33 11.52 -2.29
N GLU A 33 1.13 12.81 -2.01
CA GLU A 33 0.16 13.69 -2.69
C GLU A 33 0.51 13.98 -4.16
N SER A 34 1.77 13.81 -4.57
CA SER A 34 2.20 13.88 -5.98
C SER A 34 2.06 12.54 -6.72
N VAL A 35 2.01 11.43 -5.99
CA VAL A 35 1.95 10.06 -6.52
C VAL A 35 0.51 9.54 -6.60
N PHE A 36 -0.30 9.98 -5.64
CA PHE A 36 -1.75 9.82 -5.58
C PHE A 36 -2.37 11.22 -5.47
N PRO A 37 -2.54 11.93 -6.61
CA PRO A 37 -3.09 13.27 -6.64
C PRO A 37 -4.43 13.36 -5.91
N PRO A 38 -4.71 14.47 -5.23
CA PRO A 38 -5.80 14.55 -4.27
C PRO A 38 -7.16 14.58 -4.97
N ASP A 39 -7.87 13.47 -4.87
CA ASP A 39 -8.99 13.50 -3.94
C ASP A 39 -8.41 13.67 -2.53
N ARG A 40 -8.71 14.80 -1.86
CA ARG A 40 -8.12 15.13 -0.55
C ARG A 40 -8.32 14.06 0.53
N ASN A 41 -9.26 13.13 0.37
CA ASN A 41 -9.63 12.08 1.32
C ASN A 41 -9.30 10.64 0.85
N GLY A 42 -8.85 10.44 -0.38
CA GLY A 42 -8.63 9.10 -0.96
C GLY A 42 -9.92 8.34 -1.26
N ASP A 43 -11.02 9.06 -1.51
CA ASP A 43 -12.33 8.47 -1.82
C ASP A 43 -12.52 8.18 -3.32
N LEU A 44 -11.87 8.93 -4.21
CA LEU A 44 -11.78 8.66 -5.64
C LEU A 44 -10.65 7.68 -5.91
N LEU A 45 -11.05 6.59 -6.56
CA LEU A 45 -10.16 5.58 -7.08
C LEU A 45 -9.52 6.10 -8.37
N ARG A 46 -8.27 5.73 -8.65
CA ARG A 46 -7.68 5.93 -9.98
C ARG A 46 -8.54 5.25 -11.05
N ASP A 47 -8.75 5.91 -12.18
CA ASP A 47 -9.60 5.41 -13.27
C ASP A 47 -9.17 4.02 -13.73
N ASP A 48 -7.87 3.79 -13.94
CA ASP A 48 -7.32 2.52 -14.41
C ASP A 48 -7.50 1.35 -13.42
N VAL A 49 -7.62 1.67 -12.12
CA VAL A 49 -7.93 0.71 -11.06
C VAL A 49 -9.44 0.43 -11.03
N GLY A 50 -10.26 1.48 -11.22
CA GLY A 50 -11.72 1.36 -11.31
C GLY A 50 -12.14 0.51 -12.50
N GLU A 51 -11.53 0.76 -13.65
CA GLU A 51 -11.70 -0.04 -14.87
C GLU A 51 -11.26 -1.49 -14.66
N LEU A 52 -10.15 -1.74 -13.97
CA LEU A 52 -9.70 -3.10 -13.66
C LEU A 52 -10.74 -3.86 -12.81
N ILE A 53 -11.30 -3.23 -11.78
CA ILE A 53 -12.34 -3.83 -10.94
C ILE A 53 -13.63 -4.03 -11.75
N ALA A 54 -14.06 -3.03 -12.51
CA ALA A 54 -15.26 -3.08 -13.34
C ALA A 54 -15.17 -4.19 -14.40
N ALA A 55 -14.01 -4.34 -15.06
CA ALA A 55 -13.77 -5.38 -16.05
C ALA A 55 -13.83 -6.78 -15.42
N ARG A 56 -13.32 -6.95 -14.19
CA ARG A 56 -13.35 -8.25 -13.49
C ARG A 56 -14.74 -8.65 -13.03
N PHE A 57 -15.52 -7.67 -12.58
CA PHE A 57 -16.78 -7.87 -11.86
C PHE A 57 -17.94 -7.13 -12.54
N ALA A 58 -17.96 -7.11 -13.88
CA ALA A 58 -19.02 -6.47 -14.65
C ALA A 58 -20.39 -7.05 -14.25
N GLY A 59 -21.30 -6.18 -13.81
CA GLY A 59 -22.62 -6.56 -13.32
C GLY A 59 -22.69 -7.07 -11.88
N ASN A 60 -21.55 -7.20 -11.19
CA ASN A 60 -21.47 -7.66 -9.80
C ASN A 60 -21.16 -6.50 -8.86
N ALA A 61 -22.21 -5.86 -8.36
CA ALA A 61 -22.07 -4.65 -7.55
C ALA A 61 -21.42 -4.95 -6.18
N ALA A 62 -21.67 -6.13 -5.60
CA ALA A 62 -21.07 -6.55 -4.33
C ALA A 62 -19.54 -6.66 -4.41
N ALA A 63 -19.03 -7.43 -5.39
CA ALA A 63 -17.59 -7.56 -5.60
C ALA A 63 -16.95 -6.23 -5.98
N PHE A 64 -17.59 -5.46 -6.87
CA PHE A 64 -17.10 -4.14 -7.27
C PHE A 64 -16.94 -3.21 -6.06
N ALA A 65 -17.95 -3.09 -5.21
CA ALA A 65 -17.92 -2.20 -4.06
C ALA A 65 -16.91 -2.66 -3.00
N ALA A 66 -16.83 -3.97 -2.73
CA ALA A 66 -15.89 -4.50 -1.75
C ALA A 66 -14.42 -4.31 -2.18
N SER A 67 -14.10 -4.65 -3.43
CA SER A 67 -12.76 -4.42 -3.99
C SER A 67 -12.42 -2.93 -4.07
N SER A 68 -13.39 -2.08 -4.39
CA SER A 68 -13.20 -0.62 -4.40
C SER A 68 -12.95 -0.07 -3.00
N GLN A 69 -13.64 -0.58 -1.96
CA GLN A 69 -13.40 -0.20 -0.57
C GLN A 69 -11.96 -0.50 -0.16
N LEU A 70 -11.43 -1.68 -0.54
CA LEU A 70 -10.06 -2.08 -0.23
C LEU A 70 -9.03 -1.22 -0.97
N ALA A 71 -9.21 -0.99 -2.26
CA ALA A 71 -8.28 -0.16 -3.02
C ALA A 71 -8.24 1.29 -2.52
N ARG A 72 -9.38 1.87 -2.13
CA ARG A 72 -9.42 3.18 -1.45
C ARG A 72 -8.72 3.16 -0.09
N ALA A 73 -8.89 2.09 0.69
CA ALA A 73 -8.21 1.95 1.97
C ALA A 73 -6.68 1.90 1.79
N TRP A 74 -6.17 1.15 0.81
CA TRP A 74 -4.76 1.16 0.45
C TRP A 74 -4.27 2.55 0.03
N GLN A 75 -5.02 3.27 -0.80
CA GLN A 75 -4.66 4.63 -1.24
C GLN A 75 -4.58 5.62 -0.07
N ARG A 76 -5.53 5.58 0.88
CA ARG A 76 -5.47 6.42 2.09
C ARG A 76 -4.30 6.05 3.00
N ALA A 77 -4.07 4.75 3.19
CA ALA A 77 -3.04 4.23 4.06
C ALA A 77 -1.63 4.68 3.64
N VAL A 78 -1.32 4.62 2.34
CA VAL A 78 0.01 5.04 1.84
C VAL A 78 0.20 6.56 1.79
N ARG A 79 -0.89 7.33 1.88
CA ARG A 79 -0.83 8.79 2.03
C ARG A 79 -0.60 9.23 3.47
N GLN A 80 -0.80 8.33 4.44
CA GLN A 80 -0.63 8.68 5.83
C GLN A 80 0.85 8.67 6.23
N THR A 81 1.42 9.87 6.39
CA THR A 81 2.81 10.06 6.81
C THR A 81 2.95 10.27 8.31
N ASP A 82 1.86 10.61 9.02
CA ASP A 82 1.85 10.80 10.46
C ASP A 82 1.65 9.45 11.19
N PRO A 83 2.65 8.95 11.95
CA PRO A 83 2.52 7.70 12.68
C PRO A 83 1.36 7.69 13.68
N ALA A 84 1.00 8.83 14.27
CA ALA A 84 -0.10 8.93 15.23
C ALA A 84 -1.47 8.71 14.57
N ARG A 85 -1.57 8.97 13.26
CA ARG A 85 -2.81 8.82 12.47
C ARG A 85 -2.82 7.56 11.61
N LEU A 86 -1.77 6.75 11.68
CA LEU A 86 -1.65 5.52 10.89
C LEU A 86 -2.51 4.37 11.45
N GLY A 87 -2.71 4.31 12.78
CA GLY A 87 -3.55 3.30 13.44
C GLY A 87 -4.96 3.15 12.84
N PRO A 88 -5.71 4.26 12.67
CA PRO A 88 -6.98 4.26 11.96
C PRO A 88 -6.89 3.69 10.54
N GLU A 89 -5.90 4.07 9.74
CA GLU A 89 -5.78 3.59 8.35
C GLU A 89 -5.44 2.09 8.27
N VAL A 90 -4.57 1.59 9.15
CA VAL A 90 -4.31 0.14 9.27
C VAL A 90 -5.60 -0.61 9.59
N THR A 91 -6.42 -0.06 10.49
CA THR A 91 -7.73 -0.63 10.82
C THR A 91 -8.66 -0.63 9.60
N GLN A 92 -8.70 0.46 8.82
CA GLN A 92 -9.52 0.53 7.61
C GLN A 92 -9.10 -0.46 6.53
N VAL A 93 -7.79 -0.66 6.32
CA VAL A 93 -7.28 -1.68 5.38
C VAL A 93 -7.72 -3.07 5.82
N ARG A 94 -7.60 -3.39 7.12
CA ARG A 94 -8.06 -4.67 7.67
C ARG A 94 -9.55 -4.87 7.48
N TYR A 95 -10.36 -3.85 7.76
CA TYR A 95 -11.81 -3.92 7.62
C TYR A 95 -12.21 -4.14 6.16
N ALA A 96 -11.56 -3.43 5.23
CA ALA A 96 -11.82 -3.62 3.81
C ALA A 96 -11.39 -5.01 3.31
N MET A 97 -10.28 -5.56 3.84
CA MET A 97 -9.85 -6.94 3.55
C MET A 97 -10.86 -7.96 4.08
N SER A 98 -11.32 -7.79 5.33
CA SER A 98 -12.37 -8.64 5.90
C SER A 98 -13.70 -8.52 5.14
N CYS A 99 -14.02 -7.35 4.58
CA CYS A 99 -15.22 -7.15 3.78
C CYS A 99 -15.14 -7.98 2.49
N VAL A 100 -14.08 -7.78 1.70
CA VAL A 100 -13.96 -8.43 0.38
C VAL A 100 -13.82 -9.95 0.46
N LEU A 101 -13.28 -10.47 1.57
CA LEU A 101 -13.14 -11.91 1.81
C LEU A 101 -14.26 -12.51 2.68
N SER A 102 -15.25 -11.72 3.09
CA SER A 102 -16.37 -12.22 3.91
C SER A 102 -17.19 -13.25 3.13
N GLU A 103 -17.71 -14.26 3.82
CA GLU A 103 -18.63 -15.24 3.23
C GLU A 103 -19.84 -14.58 2.57
N GLN A 104 -20.34 -13.49 3.16
CA GLN A 104 -21.43 -12.72 2.61
C GLN A 104 -21.06 -12.10 1.25
N THR A 105 -19.88 -11.48 1.13
CA THR A 105 -19.44 -10.87 -0.14
C THR A 105 -19.12 -11.92 -1.18
N LEU A 106 -18.39 -12.98 -0.82
CA LEU A 106 -18.05 -14.08 -1.72
C LEU A 106 -19.30 -14.82 -2.21
N GLY A 107 -20.23 -15.13 -1.31
CA GLY A 107 -21.49 -15.79 -1.63
C GLY A 107 -22.39 -14.91 -2.49
N LYS A 108 -22.50 -13.61 -2.19
CA LYS A 108 -23.24 -12.66 -3.01
C LYS A 108 -22.62 -12.54 -4.40
N ALA A 109 -21.31 -12.43 -4.47
CA ALA A 109 -20.57 -12.31 -5.72
C ALA A 109 -20.50 -13.61 -6.54
N ARG A 110 -20.84 -14.76 -5.94
CA ARG A 110 -20.64 -16.09 -6.54
C ARG A 110 -19.19 -16.34 -6.97
N VAL A 111 -18.24 -15.87 -6.16
CA VAL A 111 -16.80 -16.01 -6.39
C VAL A 111 -16.20 -16.73 -5.19
N ASP A 112 -15.36 -17.72 -5.43
CA ASP A 112 -14.64 -18.40 -4.36
C ASP A 112 -13.48 -17.55 -3.81
N ALA A 113 -13.03 -17.88 -2.59
CA ALA A 113 -11.98 -17.12 -1.91
C ALA A 113 -10.66 -17.08 -2.69
N GLN A 114 -10.27 -18.17 -3.36
CA GLN A 114 -9.01 -18.23 -4.10
C GLN A 114 -9.04 -17.31 -5.32
N THR A 115 -10.16 -17.31 -6.05
CA THR A 115 -10.40 -16.41 -7.17
C THR A 115 -10.38 -14.95 -6.73
N MET A 116 -10.99 -14.64 -5.58
CA MET A 116 -10.96 -13.28 -5.03
C MET A 116 -9.53 -12.88 -4.63
N LEU A 117 -8.81 -13.73 -3.89
CA LEU A 117 -7.42 -13.46 -3.49
C LEU A 117 -6.51 -13.22 -4.70
N HIS A 118 -6.61 -14.05 -5.73
CA HIS A 118 -5.84 -13.86 -6.97
C HIS A 118 -6.14 -12.50 -7.63
N PHE A 119 -7.41 -12.09 -7.63
CA PHE A 119 -7.77 -10.75 -8.11
C PHE A 119 -7.18 -9.64 -7.23
N LEU A 120 -7.19 -9.81 -5.90
CA LEU A 120 -6.60 -8.82 -4.99
C LEU A 120 -5.09 -8.66 -5.20
N ASP A 121 -4.37 -9.72 -5.56
CA ASP A 121 -2.96 -9.63 -5.94
C ASP A 121 -2.75 -8.78 -7.21
N LEU A 122 -3.59 -9.01 -8.24
CA LEU A 122 -3.57 -8.21 -9.48
C LEU A 122 -3.93 -6.75 -9.21
N LEU A 123 -4.95 -6.52 -8.38
CA LEU A 123 -5.39 -5.19 -7.98
C LEU A 123 -4.29 -4.44 -7.22
N HIS A 124 -3.64 -5.12 -6.28
CA HIS A 124 -2.51 -4.57 -5.53
C HIS A 124 -1.33 -4.23 -6.44
N ALA A 125 -0.97 -5.12 -7.36
CA ALA A 125 0.08 -4.87 -8.35
C ALA A 125 -0.23 -3.66 -9.24
N ARG A 126 -1.50 -3.46 -9.62
CA ARG A 126 -1.94 -2.29 -10.39
C ARG A 126 -1.91 -1.01 -9.55
N MET A 127 -2.35 -1.08 -8.29
CA MET A 127 -2.31 0.05 -7.36
C MET A 127 -0.87 0.55 -7.15
N PHE A 128 0.10 -0.36 -7.14
CA PHE A 128 1.51 -0.10 -6.88
C PHE A 128 2.43 -0.47 -8.07
N ASP A 129 2.00 -0.08 -9.27
CA ASP A 129 2.64 -0.37 -10.57
C ASP A 129 3.94 0.42 -10.83
N THR A 130 4.12 1.58 -10.20
CA THR A 130 5.35 2.40 -10.34
C THR A 130 6.30 2.25 -9.15
N LEU A 131 7.59 2.58 -9.35
CA LEU A 131 8.59 2.54 -8.27
C LEU A 131 8.18 3.40 -7.08
N ALA A 132 7.74 4.63 -7.33
CA ALA A 132 7.32 5.56 -6.29
C ALA A 132 6.14 5.02 -5.45
N ARG A 133 5.14 4.40 -6.12
CA ARG A 133 3.99 3.79 -5.44
C ARG A 133 4.40 2.60 -4.58
N ARG A 134 5.30 1.74 -5.08
CA ARG A 134 5.85 0.62 -4.31
C ARG A 134 6.62 1.08 -3.08
N GLN A 135 7.43 2.12 -3.20
CA GLN A 135 8.17 2.68 -2.06
C GLN A 135 7.22 3.17 -0.96
N LEU A 136 6.12 3.83 -1.32
CA LEU A 136 5.08 4.25 -0.38
C LEU A 136 4.40 3.06 0.29
N TRP A 137 4.06 2.01 -0.46
CA TRP A 137 3.50 0.79 0.10
C TRP A 137 4.45 0.11 1.10
N GLN A 138 5.72 -0.05 0.72
CA GLN A 138 6.73 -0.63 1.62
C GLN A 138 6.93 0.21 2.88
N GLN A 139 6.85 1.54 2.79
CA GLN A 139 6.89 2.41 3.96
C GLN A 139 5.68 2.17 4.86
N TYR A 140 4.48 2.11 4.27
CA TYR A 140 3.26 1.78 4.99
C TYR A 140 3.40 0.44 5.73
N GLU A 141 3.84 -0.63 5.07
CA GLU A 141 4.00 -1.96 5.70
C GLU A 141 4.98 -1.94 6.88
N ARG A 142 6.12 -1.26 6.73
CA ARG A 142 7.12 -1.11 7.80
C ARG A 142 6.56 -0.39 9.02
N SER A 143 5.69 0.60 8.82
CA SER A 143 5.07 1.34 9.93
C SER A 143 3.86 0.60 10.50
N ALA A 144 3.04 -0.02 9.65
CA ALA A 144 1.85 -0.77 10.03
C ALA A 144 2.17 -2.00 10.88
N SER A 145 3.30 -2.67 10.63
CA SER A 145 3.75 -3.83 11.41
C SER A 145 4.01 -3.53 12.91
N ARG A 146 4.11 -2.24 13.27
CA ARG A 146 4.32 -1.79 14.66
C ARG A 146 3.02 -1.43 15.37
N ILE A 147 1.91 -1.41 14.65
CA ILE A 147 0.60 -1.06 15.20
C ILE A 147 -0.06 -2.35 15.69
N PRO A 148 -0.46 -2.43 16.98
CA PRO A 148 -1.12 -3.61 17.53
C PRO A 148 -2.36 -4.00 16.73
N HIS A 149 -2.53 -5.30 16.51
CA HIS A 149 -3.74 -5.83 15.90
C HIS A 149 -4.90 -5.78 16.92
N GLY A 150 -5.83 -4.85 16.74
CA GLY A 150 -7.13 -4.88 17.44
C GLY A 150 -8.06 -5.98 16.92
N GLU A 151 -9.24 -6.12 17.50
CA GLU A 151 -10.23 -7.14 17.10
C GLU A 151 -10.70 -7.01 15.64
N THR A 152 -11.13 -8.13 15.07
CA THR A 152 -11.77 -8.20 13.75
C THR A 152 -13.19 -7.60 13.86
N PRO A 153 -13.61 -6.73 12.93
CA PRO A 153 -14.90 -6.05 13.03
C PRO A 153 -16.07 -7.02 12.79
N LEU A 154 -17.19 -6.75 13.48
CA LEU A 154 -18.49 -7.41 13.21
C LEU A 154 -19.07 -7.00 11.84
N ASN A 155 -18.88 -5.73 11.44
CA ASN A 155 -19.38 -5.17 10.19
C ASN A 155 -18.22 -4.56 9.37
N PRO A 156 -17.49 -5.37 8.58
CA PRO A 156 -16.32 -4.91 7.84
C PRO A 156 -16.65 -4.07 6.60
N CYS A 157 -17.82 -4.27 5.99
CA CYS A 157 -18.26 -3.55 4.81
C CYS A 157 -18.92 -2.22 5.20
N ARG A 158 -18.59 -1.14 4.49
CA ARG A 158 -19.22 0.19 4.67
C ARG A 158 -20.58 0.31 3.99
N PHE A 159 -21.09 -0.80 3.46
CA PHE A 159 -22.33 -0.91 2.70
C PHE A 159 -22.99 -2.25 3.03
N ASP A 160 -24.30 -2.32 2.81
CA ASP A 160 -25.07 -3.55 3.02
C ASP A 160 -24.93 -4.48 1.80
N VAL A 161 -24.08 -5.50 1.93
CA VAL A 161 -23.84 -6.53 0.89
C VAL A 161 -25.14 -7.25 0.51
N SER A 162 -26.05 -7.45 1.47
CA SER A 162 -27.29 -8.18 1.22
C SER A 162 -28.22 -7.44 0.27
N ALA A 163 -28.21 -6.11 0.33
CA ALA A 163 -28.98 -5.21 -0.54
C ALA A 163 -28.35 -5.01 -1.94
N MET A 164 -27.12 -5.47 -2.17
CA MET A 164 -26.45 -5.28 -3.46
C MET A 164 -26.92 -6.29 -4.51
N VAL A 165 -26.63 -6.00 -5.78
CA VAL A 165 -26.70 -7.00 -6.85
C VAL A 165 -25.37 -7.77 -6.90
N GLY A 166 -25.44 -9.08 -7.10
CA GLY A 166 -24.29 -9.98 -7.20
C GLY A 166 -24.38 -10.87 -8.43
#